data_AF-A0A9W7D9R2-F1
#
_entry.id   AF-A0A9W7D9R2-F1
#
_cell.length_a   1.000
_cell.length_b   1.000
_cell.length_c   1.000
_cell.angle_alpha   90.00
_cell.angle_beta   90.00
_cell.angle_gamma   90.00
#
_symmetry.space_group_name_H-M   'P 1'
#
loop_
_entity.id
_entity.type
_entity.pdbx_description
1 polymer ?
#
loop_
_entity_poly.entity_id
_entity_poly.type
_entity_poly.pdbx_seq_one_letter_code
_entity_poly.pdbx_strand_id
1 'polypeptide(L)'
;MRSSAFDVKFADSSMTTMRGNFYKFVDAYKASGGVPGGFTTYRDEKWTVKEMAEYLYGGGNFAKLQKIKTKFDPKEVFNTDPQAIPALA
;
A
#
# COMPACT_ATOMS: atom_id res chain seq x y z
N MET A 1 19.03 -27.80 8.50
CA MET A 1 18.14 -28.70 9.27
C MET A 1 16.71 -28.19 9.09
N ARG A 2 15.74 -29.02 8.67
CA ARG A 2 14.34 -28.59 8.51
C ARG A 2 13.64 -28.68 9.87
N SER A 3 12.79 -27.71 10.19
CA SER A 3 11.99 -27.70 11.43
C SER A 3 10.95 -28.82 11.42
N SER A 4 10.70 -29.44 12.58
CA SER A 4 9.58 -30.37 12.81
C SER A 4 8.28 -29.67 13.22
N ALA A 5 8.33 -28.37 13.51
CA ALA A 5 7.18 -27.54 13.86
C ALA A 5 6.72 -26.70 12.66
N PHE A 6 5.41 -26.65 12.44
CA PHE A 6 4.77 -25.95 11.31
C PHE A 6 4.53 -24.45 11.60
N ASP A 7 4.67 -24.03 12.85
CA ASP A 7 4.29 -22.71 13.38
C ASP A 7 5.49 -21.97 14.01
N VAL A 8 6.70 -22.24 13.54
CA VAL A 8 7.90 -21.52 14.00
C VAL A 8 7.75 -20.04 13.66
N LYS A 9 7.51 -19.22 14.69
CA LYS A 9 7.48 -17.78 14.55
C LYS A 9 8.86 -17.28 14.14
N PHE A 10 8.90 -16.44 13.12
CA PHE A 10 10.12 -15.70 12.81
C PHE A 10 10.48 -14.78 13.98
N ALA A 11 11.77 -14.63 14.25
CA ALA A 11 12.23 -13.60 15.17
C ALA A 11 11.91 -12.21 14.58
N ASP A 12 11.53 -11.24 15.43
CA ASP A 12 11.22 -9.86 14.99
C ASP A 12 12.39 -9.21 14.23
N SER A 13 13.62 -9.53 14.62
CA SER A 13 14.83 -9.10 13.92
C SER A 13 14.86 -9.60 12.47
N SER A 14 14.46 -10.86 12.23
CA SER A 14 14.39 -11.42 10.86
C SER A 14 13.31 -10.74 10.02
N MET A 15 12.16 -10.42 10.60
CA MET A 15 11.09 -9.67 9.91
C MET A 15 11.50 -8.23 9.61
N THR A 16 12.19 -7.58 10.54
CA THR A 16 12.75 -6.24 10.35
C THR A 16 13.78 -6.23 9.22
N THR A 17 14.70 -7.20 9.21
CA THR A 17 15.70 -7.35 8.13
C THR A 17 15.05 -7.62 6.78
N MET A 18 14.06 -8.53 6.71
CA MET A 18 13.33 -8.82 5.48
C MET A 18 12.63 -7.57 4.93
N ARG A 19 11.89 -6.85 5.78
CA ARG A 19 11.21 -5.60 5.41
C ARG A 19 12.22 -4.55 4.94
N GLY A 20 13.34 -4.41 5.63
CA GLY A 20 14.41 -3.48 5.25
C GLY A 20 14.99 -3.78 3.87
N ASN A 21 15.28 -5.06 3.58
CA ASN A 21 15.80 -5.48 2.28
C ASN A 21 14.75 -5.34 1.16
N PHE A 22 13.47 -5.58 1.45
CA PHE A 22 12.38 -5.35 0.50
C PHE A 22 12.34 -3.88 0.05
N TYR A 23 12.39 -2.93 0.99
CA TYR A 23 12.37 -1.51 0.61
C TYR A 23 13.62 -1.06 -0.14
N LYS A 24 14.80 -1.60 0.17
CA LYS A 24 16.01 -1.35 -0.65
C LYS A 24 15.81 -1.76 -2.11
N PHE A 25 15.15 -2.90 -2.33
CA PHE A 25 14.81 -3.34 -3.69
C PHE A 25 13.79 -2.41 -4.35
N VAL A 26 12.72 -2.05 -3.64
CA VAL A 26 11.68 -1.13 -4.16
C VAL A 26 12.29 0.21 -4.53
N ASP A 27 13.16 0.77 -3.70
CA ASP A 27 13.84 2.04 -3.95
C ASP A 27 14.73 1.96 -5.19
N ALA A 28 15.50 0.87 -5.35
CA ALA A 28 16.32 0.63 -6.54
C ALA A 28 15.47 0.49 -7.82
N TYR A 29 14.33 -0.21 -7.73
CA TYR A 29 13.39 -0.37 -8.83
C TYR A 29 12.75 0.97 -9.23
N LYS A 30 12.33 1.79 -8.26
CA LYS A 30 11.86 3.16 -8.52
C LYS A 30 12.95 4.00 -9.19
N ALA A 31 14.18 3.93 -8.70
CA ALA A 31 15.32 4.67 -9.25
C ALA A 31 15.67 4.28 -10.70
N SER A 32 15.36 3.03 -11.11
CA SER A 32 15.51 2.58 -12.50
C SER A 32 14.33 2.97 -13.40
N GLY A 33 13.40 3.80 -12.93
CA GLY A 33 12.20 4.19 -13.67
C GLY A 33 11.02 3.20 -13.55
N GLY A 34 11.14 2.20 -12.67
CA GLY A 34 10.07 1.27 -12.38
C GLY A 34 8.94 1.93 -11.59
N VAL A 35 7.70 1.58 -11.91
CA VAL A 35 6.52 1.99 -11.14
C VAL A 35 6.02 0.77 -10.37
N PRO A 36 6.04 0.79 -9.02
CA PRO A 36 5.47 -0.28 -8.23
C PRO A 36 3.99 -0.51 -8.53
N GLY A 37 3.57 -1.77 -8.49
CA GLY A 37 2.17 -2.15 -8.43
C GLY A 37 1.84 -2.67 -7.05
N GLY A 38 0.56 -2.60 -6.68
CA GLY A 38 0.07 -3.17 -5.43
C GLY A 38 -1.34 -3.70 -5.52
N PHE A 39 -1.79 -4.33 -4.44
CA PHE A 39 -3.20 -4.65 -4.23
C PHE A 39 -3.65 -4.06 -2.91
N THR A 40 -4.92 -3.67 -2.83
CA THR A 40 -5.53 -3.07 -1.64
C THR A 40 -5.45 -3.96 -0.40
N THR A 41 -5.36 -5.29 -0.59
CA THR A 41 -5.21 -6.28 0.50
C THR A 41 -3.78 -6.42 1.03
N TYR A 42 -2.78 -5.86 0.33
CA TYR A 42 -1.38 -5.82 0.76
C TYR A 42 -0.99 -4.38 1.08
N ARG A 43 -1.58 -3.85 2.16
CA ARG A 43 -1.39 -2.46 2.59
C ARG A 43 0.09 -2.17 2.88
N ASP A 44 0.58 -1.07 2.30
CA ASP A 44 1.90 -0.50 2.60
C ASP A 44 1.71 0.87 3.26
N GLU A 45 1.96 0.94 4.56
CA GLU A 45 1.82 2.16 5.37
C GLU A 45 2.75 3.31 4.96
N LYS A 46 3.76 3.06 4.13
CA LYS A 46 4.71 4.09 3.68
C LYS A 46 4.23 4.90 2.49
N TRP A 47 3.20 4.44 1.79
CA TRP A 47 2.72 5.15 0.60
C TRP A 47 1.95 6.41 0.96
N THR A 48 2.26 7.48 0.26
CA THR A 48 1.40 8.66 0.18
C THR A 48 0.11 8.35 -0.58
N VAL A 49 -0.92 9.20 -0.45
CA VAL A 49 -2.16 9.08 -1.25
C VAL A 49 -1.87 9.10 -2.75
N LYS A 50 -0.88 9.88 -3.19
CA LYS A 50 -0.46 9.94 -4.60
C LYS A 50 0.12 8.61 -5.08
N GLU A 51 1.03 8.02 -4.30
CA GLU A 51 1.61 6.72 -4.61
C GLU A 51 0.56 5.62 -4.56
N MET A 52 -0.32 5.63 -3.55
CA MET A 52 -1.44 4.71 -3.47
C MET A 52 -2.36 4.82 -4.71
N ALA A 53 -2.69 6.03 -5.14
CA ALA A 53 -3.49 6.26 -6.35
C ALA A 53 -2.83 5.67 -7.59
N GLU A 54 -1.52 5.86 -7.75
CA GLU A 54 -0.74 5.35 -8.86
C GLU A 54 -0.59 3.82 -8.82
N TYR A 55 -0.15 3.28 -7.68
CA TYR A 55 0.25 1.88 -7.53
C TYR A 55 -0.94 0.91 -7.43
N LEU A 56 -2.07 1.35 -6.86
CA LEU A 56 -3.23 0.48 -6.66
C LEU A 56 -4.29 0.59 -7.76
N TYR A 57 -4.47 1.80 -8.30
CA TYR A 57 -5.65 2.08 -9.12
C TYR A 57 -5.30 2.48 -10.55
N GLY A 58 -4.06 2.91 -10.81
CA GLY A 58 -3.70 3.57 -12.06
C GLY A 58 -4.46 4.89 -12.24
N GLY A 59 -3.85 5.88 -12.89
CA GLY A 59 -4.33 7.27 -12.90
C GLY A 59 -5.80 7.51 -13.31
N GLY A 60 -6.48 6.54 -13.95
CA GLY A 60 -7.90 6.62 -14.30
C GLY A 60 -8.89 6.16 -13.23
N ASN A 61 -8.62 5.06 -12.50
CA ASN A 61 -9.62 4.51 -11.58
C ASN A 61 -9.70 5.30 -10.27
N PHE A 62 -8.58 5.87 -9.80
CA PHE A 62 -8.57 6.66 -8.59
C PHE A 62 -9.55 7.84 -8.68
N ALA A 63 -9.51 8.61 -9.77
CA ALA A 63 -10.42 9.73 -10.02
C ALA A 63 -11.89 9.29 -10.06
N LYS A 64 -12.18 8.10 -10.63
CA LYS A 64 -13.54 7.54 -10.63
C LYS A 64 -14.00 7.20 -9.21
N LEU A 65 -13.13 6.61 -8.39
CA LEU A 65 -13.42 6.29 -6.99
C LEU A 65 -13.65 7.56 -6.17
N GLN A 66 -12.87 8.63 -6.37
CA GLN A 66 -13.09 9.90 -5.68
C GLN A 66 -14.48 10.49 -6.00
N LYS A 67 -14.92 10.44 -7.26
CA LYS A 67 -16.28 10.86 -7.63
C LYS A 67 -17.37 10.03 -6.93
N ILE A 68 -17.16 8.73 -6.81
CA ILE A 68 -18.08 7.83 -6.08
C ILE A 68 -18.08 8.18 -4.59
N LYS A 69 -16.91 8.36 -3.99
CA LYS A 69 -16.74 8.77 -2.59
C LYS A 69 -17.47 10.09 -2.31
N THR A 70 -17.23 11.14 -3.10
CA THR A 70 -17.91 12.43 -2.96
C THR A 70 -19.43 12.29 -3.03
N LYS A 71 -19.95 11.41 -3.91
CA LYS A 71 -21.40 11.21 -4.03
C LYS A 71 -22.02 10.54 -2.79
N PHE A 72 -21.35 9.55 -2.23
CA PHE A 72 -21.96 8.67 -1.21
C PHE A 72 -21.45 8.90 0.21
N ASP A 73 -20.29 9.52 0.37
CA ASP A 73 -19.71 9.92 1.65
C ASP A 73 -19.05 11.32 1.56
N PRO A 74 -19.83 12.37 1.22
CA PRO A 74 -19.30 13.74 1.06
C PRO A 74 -18.78 14.35 2.36
N LYS A 75 -19.18 13.81 3.52
CA LYS A 75 -18.73 14.28 4.84
C LYS A 75 -17.54 13.47 5.37
N GLU A 76 -17.03 12.54 4.58
CA GLU A 76 -15.91 11.67 4.91
C GLU A 76 -16.09 10.93 6.24
N VAL A 77 -17.28 10.37 6.49
CA VAL A 77 -17.54 9.56 7.70
C VAL A 77 -16.65 8.30 7.72
N PHE A 78 -16.30 7.76 6.55
CA PHE A 78 -15.40 6.60 6.41
C PHE A 78 -13.99 7.02 5.96
N ASN A 79 -13.22 7.67 6.83
CA ASN A 79 -11.88 8.21 6.51
C ASN A 79 -10.79 7.93 7.57
N THR A 80 -11.03 7.04 8.52
CA THR A 80 -10.06 6.72 9.59
C THR A 80 -8.81 6.00 9.07
N ASP A 81 -8.88 5.39 7.89
CA ASP A 81 -7.71 4.84 7.20
C ASP A 81 -6.99 5.95 6.42
N PRO A 82 -5.68 6.21 6.66
CA PRO A 82 -4.86 7.11 5.85
C PRO A 82 -4.84 6.80 4.34
N GLN A 83 -5.22 5.58 3.95
CA GLN A 83 -5.36 5.13 2.56
C GLN A 83 -6.81 5.06 2.07
N ALA A 84 -7.76 5.61 2.82
CA ALA A 84 -9.12 5.79 2.33
C ALA A 84 -9.11 6.70 1.08
N ILE A 85 -9.96 6.39 0.10
CA ILE A 85 -10.17 7.28 -1.05
C ILE A 85 -10.76 8.59 -0.52
N PRO A 86 -10.10 9.75 -0.72
CA PRO A 86 -10.62 11.02 -0.27
C PRO A 86 -11.74 11.51 -1.20
N ALA A 87 -12.73 12.17 -0.63
CA ALA A 87 -13.70 12.93 -1.41
C ALA A 87 -12.99 14.10 -2.13
N LEU A 88 -13.48 14.46 -3.31
CA LEU A 88 -13.14 15.74 -3.94
C LEU A 88 -13.65 16.88 -3.06
N ALA A 89 -12.77 17.87 -2.82
CA ALA A 89 -13.07 19.10 -2.09
C ALA A 89 -14.03 20.02 -2.85
#